data_AF-A0A538RYR4-F1
#
_entry.id   AF-A0A538RYR4-F1
#
_cell.length_a   1.000
_cell.length_b   1.000
_cell.length_c   1.000
_cell.angle_alpha   90.00
_cell.angle_beta   90.00
_cell.angle_gamma   90.00
#
_symmetry.space_group_name_H-M   'P 1'
#
loop_
_entity.id
_entity.type
_entity.pdbx_description
1 polymer ?
#
loop_
_entity_poly.entity_id
_entity_poly.type
_entity_poly.pdbx_seq_one_letter_code
_entity_poly.pdbx_strand_id
1 'polypeptide(L)'
;MKLLNVGLILLASFALAGYSSLALAVREHKETDLPDKDKVAGIPLIPLAEAEALWKDPSTIFLDVRSGADYEFGHIPGALSVPDEQFEQRFPA
;
A
#
# COMPACT_ATOMS: atom_id res chain seq x y z
N MET A 1 4.38 -4.77 39.81
CA MET A 1 4.56 -5.84 38.79
C MET A 1 5.91 -6.51 39.05
N LYS A 2 5.98 -7.85 39.08
CA LYS A 2 7.23 -8.56 39.37
C LYS A 2 8.22 -8.36 38.20
N LEU A 3 9.51 -8.13 38.49
CA LEU A 3 10.58 -7.91 37.48
C LEU A 3 10.61 -9.00 36.39
N LEU A 4 10.23 -10.24 36.73
CA LEU A 4 10.08 -11.36 35.81
C LEU A 4 9.08 -11.07 34.66
N ASN A 5 7.98 -10.37 34.93
CA ASN A 5 6.97 -10.06 33.92
C ASN A 5 7.47 -9.01 32.93
N VAL A 6 8.28 -8.05 33.41
CA VAL A 6 8.89 -7.03 32.55
C VAL A 6 9.90 -7.68 31.60
N GLY A 7 10.72 -8.60 32.10
CA GLY A 7 11.65 -9.36 31.26
C GLY A 7 10.95 -10.19 30.17
N LEU A 8 9.83 -10.85 30.53
CA LEU A 8 9.03 -11.63 29.56
C LEU A 8 8.41 -10.75 28.48
N ILE A 9 7.90 -9.56 28.83
CA ILE A 9 7.34 -8.61 27.86
C ILE A 9 8.43 -8.15 26.89
N LEU A 10 9.61 -7.77 27.39
CA LEU A 10 10.72 -7.32 26.54
C LEU A 10 11.21 -8.42 25.58
N LEU A 11 11.32 -9.66 26.05
CA LEU A 11 11.68 -10.80 25.20
C LEU A 11 10.65 -11.07 24.11
N ALA A 12 9.35 -11.03 24.45
CA ALA A 12 8.28 -11.22 23.49
C ALA A 12 8.27 -10.09 22.44
N SER A 13 8.46 -8.84 22.85
CA SER A 13 8.57 -7.70 21.93
C SER A 13 9.79 -7.81 21.00
N PHE A 14 10.95 -8.23 21.52
CA PHE A 14 12.15 -8.43 20.72
C PHE A 14 11.97 -9.56 19.70
N ALA A 15 11.36 -10.68 20.11
CA ALA A 15 11.05 -11.77 19.21
C ALA A 15 10.07 -11.35 18.09
N LEU A 16 9.04 -10.56 18.44
CA LEU A 16 8.06 -10.06 17.48
C LEU A 16 8.69 -9.07 16.47
N ALA A 17 9.54 -8.16 16.94
CA ALA A 17 10.28 -7.23 16.08
C ALA A 17 11.27 -7.95 15.15
N GLY A 18 11.98 -8.96 15.68
CA GLY A 18 12.89 -9.80 14.90
C GLY A 18 12.16 -10.62 13.83
N TYR A 19 10.99 -11.19 14.16
CA TYR A 19 10.16 -11.91 13.20
C TYR A 19 9.67 -11.01 12.06
N SER A 20 9.21 -9.79 12.37
CA SER A 20 8.80 -8.81 11.36
C SER A 20 9.95 -8.45 10.41
N SER A 21 11.16 -8.23 10.96
CA SER A 21 12.34 -7.90 10.17
C SER A 21 12.76 -9.04 9.23
N LEU A 22 12.69 -10.29 9.73
CA LEU A 22 13.01 -11.47 8.93
C LEU A 22 11.94 -11.76 7.86
N ALA A 23 10.65 -11.59 8.20
CA ALA A 23 9.56 -11.77 7.26
C ALA A 23 9.63 -10.79 6.08
N LEU A 24 10.10 -9.55 6.32
CA LEU A 24 10.35 -8.57 5.27
C LEU A 24 11.58 -8.91 4.42
N ALA A 25 12.61 -9.53 5.00
CA ALA A 25 13.80 -9.97 4.24
C ALA A 25 13.52 -11.20 3.36
N VAL A 26 12.53 -12.03 3.72
CA VAL A 26 12.10 -13.21 2.95
C VAL A 26 11.03 -12.85 1.91
N ARG A 27 10.50 -11.61 1.91
CA ARG A 27 9.75 -11.13 0.75
C ARG A 27 10.69 -11.11 -0.44
N GLU A 28 10.59 -12.16 -1.24
CA GLU A 28 11.13 -12.21 -2.58
C GLU A 28 10.66 -10.94 -3.27
N HIS A 29 11.58 -10.01 -3.53
CA HIS A 29 11.38 -8.96 -4.52
C HIS A 29 11.32 -9.71 -5.85
N LYS A 30 10.19 -10.35 -6.10
CA LYS A 30 9.79 -10.66 -7.46
C LYS A 30 9.59 -9.28 -8.04
N GLU A 31 10.62 -8.79 -8.71
CA GLU A 31 10.54 -7.73 -9.68
C GLU A 31 9.49 -8.23 -10.67
N THR A 32 8.23 -7.97 -10.32
CA THR A 32 7.08 -8.53 -11.02
C THR A 32 7.24 -8.03 -12.43
N ASP A 33 7.25 -8.95 -13.39
CA ASP A 33 7.01 -8.68 -14.80
C ASP A 33 5.93 -7.60 -14.88
N LEU A 34 6.39 -6.35 -14.98
CA LEU A 34 5.49 -5.23 -15.23
C LEU A 34 4.84 -5.61 -16.55
N PRO A 35 3.50 -5.64 -16.65
CA PRO A 35 2.86 -5.85 -17.92
C PRO A 35 3.51 -4.87 -18.89
N ASP A 36 3.98 -5.41 -20.02
CA ASP A 36 4.55 -4.64 -21.11
C ASP A 36 3.78 -3.33 -21.23
N LYS A 37 4.46 -2.19 -21.07
CA LYS A 37 3.82 -0.86 -21.00
C LYS A 37 2.93 -0.61 -22.23
N ASP A 38 3.19 -1.33 -23.31
CA ASP A 38 2.47 -1.28 -24.57
C ASP A 38 1.19 -2.14 -24.61
N LYS A 39 0.91 -2.96 -23.58
CA LYS A 39 -0.27 -3.85 -23.51
C LYS A 39 -1.41 -3.35 -22.62
N VAL A 40 -1.21 -2.24 -21.89
CA VAL A 40 -2.25 -1.67 -21.02
C VAL A 40 -2.85 -0.45 -21.68
N ALA A 41 -3.86 -0.69 -22.54
CA ALA A 41 -4.91 0.25 -23.00
C ALA A 41 -4.54 1.75 -23.19
N GLY A 42 -3.31 2.09 -23.62
CA GLY A 42 -2.86 3.48 -23.74
C GLY A 42 -2.77 4.26 -22.41
N ILE A 43 -2.87 3.58 -21.27
CA ILE A 43 -2.75 4.20 -19.94
C ILE A 43 -1.28 4.10 -19.52
N PRO A 44 -0.58 5.24 -19.31
CA PRO A 44 0.82 5.21 -18.92
C PRO A 44 0.99 4.59 -17.53
N LEU A 45 1.75 3.50 -17.47
CA LEU A 45 2.17 2.88 -16.21
C LEU A 45 3.48 3.50 -15.72
N ILE A 46 3.48 3.94 -14.46
CA ILE A 46 4.64 4.50 -13.78
C ILE A 46 5.24 3.48 -12.79
N PRO A 47 6.57 3.45 -12.62
CA PRO A 47 7.22 2.66 -11.58
C PRO A 47 6.96 3.26 -10.18
N LEU A 48 7.14 2.44 -9.14
CA LEU A 48 6.93 2.85 -7.75
C LEU A 48 7.72 4.10 -7.36
N ALA A 49 9.00 4.20 -7.76
CA ALA A 49 9.83 5.35 -7.43
C ALA A 49 9.29 6.67 -8.00
N GLU A 50 8.67 6.62 -9.17
CA GLU A 50 8.03 7.79 -9.79
C GLU A 50 6.71 8.12 -9.09
N ALA A 51 5.91 7.10 -8.74
CA ALA A 51 4.70 7.29 -7.93
C ALA A 51 5.02 7.92 -6.56
N GLU A 52 6.10 7.50 -5.89
CA GLU A 52 6.54 8.10 -4.62
C GLU A 52 7.01 9.56 -4.77
N ALA A 53 7.63 9.90 -5.90
CA ALA A 53 8.02 11.28 -6.18
C ALA A 53 6.79 12.16 -6.38
N LEU A 54 5.80 11.67 -7.15
CA LEU A 54 4.52 12.35 -7.37
C LEU A 54 3.68 12.47 -6.10
N TRP A 55 3.71 11.47 -5.21
CA TRP A 55 3.00 11.52 -3.92
C TRP A 55 3.50 12.64 -3.00
N LYS A 56 4.75 13.06 -3.15
CA LYS A 56 5.33 14.19 -2.40
C LYS A 56 4.99 15.54 -3.02
N ASP A 57 4.47 15.56 -4.24
CA ASP A 57 4.07 16.78 -4.93
C ASP A 57 2.63 17.16 -4.55
N PRO A 58 2.41 18.33 -3.92
CA PRO A 58 1.07 18.76 -3.51
C PRO A 58 0.12 19.05 -4.67
N SER A 59 0.63 19.14 -5.90
CA SER A 59 -0.19 19.29 -7.11
C SER A 59 -0.72 17.97 -7.66
N THR A 60 -0.28 16.83 -7.11
CA THR A 60 -0.74 15.51 -7.53
C THR A 60 -1.88 15.00 -6.66
N ILE A 61 -2.91 14.44 -7.30
CA ILE A 61 -4.03 13.76 -6.62
C ILE A 61 -3.93 12.27 -6.89
N PHE A 62 -4.00 11.47 -5.82
CA PHE A 62 -4.11 10.02 -5.91
C PHE A 62 -5.58 9.63 -5.79
N LEU A 63 -6.06 8.80 -6.73
CA LEU A 63 -7.41 8.24 -6.71
C LEU A 63 -7.31 6.74 -6.42
N ASP A 64 -7.99 6.27 -5.38
CA ASP A 64 -8.13 4.84 -5.08
C ASP A 64 -9.49 4.36 -5.61
N VAL A 65 -9.43 3.60 -6.71
CA VAL A 65 -10.61 3.10 -7.42
C VAL A 65 -11.09 1.73 -6.93
N ARG A 66 -10.43 1.17 -5.90
CA ARG A 66 -10.82 -0.10 -5.28
C ARG A 66 -12.14 0.05 -4.51
N SER A 67 -12.62 -1.06 -3.96
CA SER A 67 -13.79 -1.06 -3.09
C SER A 67 -13.59 -0.13 -1.88
N GLY A 68 -14.68 0.43 -1.36
CA GLY A 68 -14.62 1.26 -0.16
C GLY A 68 -14.06 0.50 1.05
N ALA A 69 -14.34 -0.81 1.16
CA ALA A 69 -13.82 -1.63 2.25
C ALA A 69 -12.28 -1.77 2.20
N ASP A 70 -11.70 -1.94 1.01
CA ASP A 70 -10.24 -2.03 0.84
C ASP A 70 -9.55 -0.70 1.14
N TYR A 71 -10.18 0.41 0.77
CA TYR A 71 -9.70 1.75 1.12
C TYR A 71 -9.67 1.92 2.64
N GLU A 72 -10.77 1.65 3.35
CA GLU A 72 -10.84 1.77 4.81
C GLU A 72 -9.87 0.83 5.55
N PHE A 73 -9.61 -0.36 5.01
CA PHE A 73 -8.62 -1.29 5.57
C PHE A 73 -7.19 -0.74 5.48
N GLY A 74 -6.87 -0.03 4.39
CA GLY A 74 -5.60 0.64 4.20
C GLY A 74 -5.42 1.20 2.79
N HIS A 75 -4.97 2.45 2.72
CA HIS A 75 -4.77 3.19 1.47
C HIS A 75 -3.57 4.15 1.55
N ILE A 76 -3.17 4.69 0.41
CA ILE A 76 -2.11 5.71 0.32
C ILE A 76 -2.60 6.99 1.02
N PRO A 77 -1.85 7.54 2.00
CA PRO A 77 -2.30 8.73 2.73
C PRO A 77 -2.59 9.91 1.79
N GLY A 78 -3.76 10.51 1.94
CA GLY A 78 -4.23 11.63 1.11
C GLY A 78 -4.92 11.23 -0.20
N ALA A 79 -4.95 9.94 -0.55
CA ALA A 79 -5.71 9.48 -1.71
C ALA A 79 -7.23 9.65 -1.50
N LEU A 80 -7.95 9.97 -2.57
CA LEU A 80 -9.41 10.08 -2.57
C LEU A 80 -10.03 8.73 -2.98
N SER A 81 -10.96 8.22 -2.19
CA SER A 81 -11.72 7.01 -2.53
C SER A 81 -12.76 7.32 -3.61
N VAL A 82 -12.64 6.67 -4.77
CA VAL A 82 -13.59 6.77 -5.89
C VAL A 82 -13.85 5.35 -6.44
N PRO A 83 -14.60 4.50 -5.71
CA PRO A 83 -14.81 3.11 -6.12
C PRO A 83 -15.47 3.01 -7.50
N ASP A 84 -14.85 2.22 -8.40
CA ASP A 84 -15.29 2.07 -9.79
C ASP A 84 -16.74 1.53 -9.89
N GLU A 85 -17.11 0.60 -9.01
CA GLU A 85 -18.44 -0.01 -8.92
C GLU A 85 -19.59 1.01 -8.84
N GLN A 86 -19.32 2.21 -8.31
CA GLN A 86 -20.28 3.29 -8.13
C GLN A 86 -20.04 4.46 -9.10
N PHE A 87 -19.00 4.40 -9.94
CA PHE A 87 -18.58 5.52 -10.76
C PHE A 87 -19.66 5.93 -11.76
N GLU A 88 -20.15 4.99 -12.56
CA GLU A 88 -21.23 5.22 -13.54
C GLU A 88 -22.53 5.69 -12.89
N GLN A 89 -22.83 5.24 -11.66
CA GLN A 89 -24.02 5.68 -10.92
C GLN A 89 -23.91 7.12 -10.43
N ARG A 90 -22.70 7.55 -10.07
CA ARG A 90 -22.43 8.90 -9.55
C ARG A 90 -22.15 9.91 -10.68
N PHE A 91 -21.60 9.45 -11.80
CA PHE A 91 -21.20 10.25 -12.94
C PHE A 91 -21.76 9.68 -14.25
N PRO A 92 -23.09 9.70 -14.43
CA PRO A 92 -23.70 9.24 -15.67
C PRO A 92 -23.31 10.14 -16.85
N ALA A 93 -23.15 9.53 -18.03
CA ALA A 93 -22.82 10.19 -19.29
C ALA A 93 -23.91 11.13 -19.80
#